data_AF-A0A833S8W2-F1
#
_entry.id   AF-A0A833S8W2-F1
#
_cell.length_a   1.000
_cell.length_b   1.000
_cell.length_c   1.000
_cell.angle_alpha   90.00
_cell.angle_beta   90.00
_cell.angle_gamma   90.00
#
_symmetry.space_group_name_H-M   'P 1'
#
loop_
_entity.id
_entity.type
_entity.pdbx_description
1 polymer ?
#
loop_
_entity_poly.entity_id
_entity_poly.type
_entity_poly.pdbx_seq_one_letter_code
_entity_poly.pdbx_strand_id
1 'polypeptide(L)'
;MLDNRLRTRYNDAELVDATSKMIGKEVVLPKRKDVKEELARWRSEVTLRFPLYELDAIPYESERYDSQLGYVNPKYHRWYDTRRVMSFTAMALSLDMNLRDLFKVDELREEMEAPSLLWDRIVAYFTRGDGINPDYILRDLLNRELKPGETVDQYVTVSEELVRRYKQANGGMDEWEHASLLISSSQRDFRELAEQHTEWCSKNDRHTLTRADATRRLRQAEQARLQVASLQGSPET
;
A
#
# COMPACT_ATOMS: atom_id res chain seq x y z
N MET A 1 12.17 -14.70 45.43
CA MET A 1 12.47 -15.71 44.38
C MET A 1 11.90 -15.25 43.03
N LEU A 2 12.50 -14.25 42.39
CA LEU A 2 12.07 -13.73 41.07
C LEU A 2 13.21 -13.74 40.01
N ASP A 3 14.43 -14.14 40.37
CA ASP A 3 15.62 -13.97 39.52
C ASP A 3 15.90 -15.08 38.48
N ASN A 4 15.35 -16.28 38.65
CA ASN A 4 15.76 -17.42 37.82
C ASN A 4 14.97 -17.57 36.51
N ARG A 5 13.82 -16.91 36.33
CA ARG A 5 13.01 -17.04 35.11
C ARG A 5 13.39 -16.05 34.00
N LEU A 6 13.96 -14.89 34.34
CA LEU A 6 14.42 -13.92 33.34
C LEU A 6 15.76 -14.34 32.71
N ARG A 7 16.62 -15.06 33.46
CA ARG A 7 17.92 -15.55 32.98
C ARG A 7 17.85 -16.66 31.93
N THR A 8 16.70 -17.31 31.74
CA THR A 8 16.57 -18.51 30.89
C THR A 8 16.15 -18.25 29.44
N ARG A 9 15.83 -17.00 29.06
CA ARG A 9 15.33 -16.71 27.69
C ARG A 9 16.43 -16.70 26.63
N TYR A 10 17.65 -16.31 27.00
CA TYR A 10 18.80 -16.27 26.09
C TYR A 10 20.02 -16.92 26.73
N ASN A 11 20.76 -17.69 25.94
CA ASN A 11 22.02 -18.29 26.35
C ASN A 11 23.17 -17.30 26.13
N ASP A 12 23.91 -17.01 27.21
CA ASP A 12 25.05 -16.11 27.19
C ASP A 12 26.12 -16.45 26.13
N ALA A 13 26.38 -17.74 25.89
CA ALA A 13 27.36 -18.17 24.89
C ALA A 13 26.87 -17.86 23.46
N GLU A 14 25.58 -18.08 23.20
CA GLU A 14 24.94 -17.78 21.92
C GLU A 14 24.90 -16.27 21.67
N LEU A 15 24.56 -15.46 22.69
CA LEU A 15 24.57 -14.00 22.59
C LEU A 15 25.95 -13.45 22.21
N VAL A 16 27.02 -13.98 22.82
CA VAL A 16 28.40 -13.55 22.53
C VAL A 16 28.82 -13.95 21.12
N ASP A 17 28.51 -15.18 20.69
CA ASP A 17 28.78 -15.66 19.33
C ASP A 17 28.04 -14.83 18.29
N ALA A 18 26.73 -14.62 18.48
CA ALA A 18 25.90 -13.79 17.61
C ALA A 18 26.42 -12.35 17.51
N THR A 19 26.75 -11.72 18.66
CA THR A 19 27.32 -10.37 18.69
C THR A 19 28.63 -10.29 17.92
N SER A 20 29.51 -11.29 18.09
CA SER A 20 30.82 -11.32 17.43
C SER A 20 30.72 -11.41 15.91
N LYS A 21 29.69 -12.09 15.38
CA LYS A 21 29.44 -12.18 13.93
C LYS A 21 29.07 -10.82 13.30
N MET A 22 28.53 -9.89 14.08
CA MET A 22 28.12 -8.56 13.61
C MET A 22 29.22 -7.50 13.73
N ILE A 23 30.13 -7.63 14.70
CA ILE A 23 31.18 -6.63 14.93
C ILE A 23 32.05 -6.45 13.68
N GLY A 24 32.18 -5.20 13.23
CA GLY A 24 32.96 -4.84 12.05
C GLY A 24 32.31 -5.22 10.71
N LYS A 25 31.05 -5.67 10.71
CA LYS A 25 30.26 -5.90 9.50
C LYS A 25 29.42 -4.66 9.19
N GLU A 26 29.12 -4.48 7.91
CA GLU A 26 28.25 -3.44 7.41
C GLU A 26 27.14 -4.05 6.56
N VAL A 27 25.89 -3.63 6.80
CA VAL A 27 24.76 -3.94 5.93
C VAL A 27 24.55 -2.77 4.99
N VAL A 28 24.86 -2.97 3.72
CA VAL A 28 24.64 -1.97 2.67
C VAL A 28 23.26 -2.16 2.07
N LEU A 29 22.43 -1.13 2.12
CA LEU A 29 21.13 -1.06 1.44
C LEU A 29 21.23 -0.11 0.24
N PRO A 30 20.41 -0.32 -0.82
CA PRO A 30 20.41 0.60 -1.95
C PRO A 30 19.97 2.00 -1.51
N LYS A 31 20.59 3.01 -2.11
CA LYS A 31 20.24 4.41 -1.84
C LYS A 31 18.79 4.67 -2.25
N ARG A 32 18.05 5.34 -1.39
CA ARG A 32 16.68 5.78 -1.62
C ARG A 32 16.64 7.26 -1.90
N LYS A 33 15.90 7.61 -2.95
CA LYS A 33 15.44 8.97 -3.21
C LYS A 33 13.98 9.10 -2.79
N ASP A 34 13.47 10.32 -2.83
CA ASP A 34 12.03 10.58 -2.67
C ASP A 34 11.23 10.13 -3.91
N VAL A 35 11.17 8.81 -4.11
CA VAL A 35 10.44 8.14 -5.20
C VAL A 35 9.64 6.97 -4.62
N LYS A 36 8.31 7.02 -4.76
CA LYS A 36 7.39 6.06 -4.12
C LYS A 36 7.54 4.65 -4.67
N GLU A 37 7.76 4.52 -5.97
CA GLU A 37 7.91 3.25 -6.69
C GLU A 37 9.17 2.47 -6.24
N GLU A 38 10.15 3.16 -5.65
CA GLU A 38 11.37 2.52 -5.14
C GLU A 38 11.19 1.87 -3.76
N LEU A 39 10.10 2.18 -3.04
CA LEU A 39 9.85 1.63 -1.71
C LEU A 39 9.77 0.10 -1.74
N ALA A 40 9.06 -0.48 -2.71
CA ALA A 40 8.88 -1.94 -2.80
C ALA A 40 10.21 -2.67 -3.02
N ARG A 41 11.08 -2.14 -3.89
CA ARG A 41 12.41 -2.69 -4.15
C ARG A 41 13.30 -2.58 -2.91
N TRP A 42 13.31 -1.41 -2.27
CA TRP A 42 14.08 -1.21 -1.05
C TRP A 42 13.62 -2.13 0.08
N ARG A 43 12.31 -2.29 0.29
CA ARG A 43 11.76 -3.24 1.27
C ARG A 43 12.22 -4.67 0.99
N SER A 44 12.20 -5.10 -0.27
CA SER A 44 12.71 -6.41 -0.66
C SER A 44 14.19 -6.59 -0.29
N GLU A 45 15.03 -5.57 -0.47
CA GLU A 45 16.44 -5.62 -0.08
C GLU A 45 16.63 -5.68 1.44
N VAL A 46 15.83 -4.94 2.22
CA VAL A 46 15.82 -5.04 3.69
C VAL A 46 15.47 -6.47 4.11
N THR A 47 14.39 -7.04 3.58
CA THR A 47 13.94 -8.40 3.88
C THR A 47 14.97 -9.47 3.53
N LEU A 48 15.80 -9.25 2.50
CA LEU A 48 16.84 -10.20 2.12
C LEU A 48 18.11 -10.06 2.98
N ARG A 49 18.50 -8.84 3.36
CA ARG A 49 19.79 -8.58 4.02
C ARG A 49 19.72 -8.64 5.53
N PHE A 50 18.61 -8.23 6.13
CA PHE A 50 18.47 -8.12 7.59
C PHE A 50 18.51 -9.48 8.30
N PRO A 51 17.89 -10.56 7.77
CA PRO A 51 17.96 -11.88 8.40
C PRO A 51 19.38 -12.47 8.50
N LEU A 52 20.34 -12.03 7.68
CA LEU A 52 21.72 -12.51 7.74
C LEU A 52 22.41 -12.23 9.09
N TYR A 53 21.90 -11.24 9.81
CA TYR A 53 22.40 -10.82 11.13
C TYR A 53 21.26 -10.71 12.15
N GLU A 54 20.14 -11.41 11.90
CA GLU A 54 18.94 -11.38 12.74
C GLU A 54 18.41 -9.96 13.00
N LEU A 55 18.58 -9.02 12.07
CA LEU A 55 18.19 -7.62 12.27
C LEU A 55 16.70 -7.39 12.06
N ASP A 56 16.02 -8.30 11.38
CA ASP A 56 14.64 -8.19 10.94
C ASP A 56 13.65 -8.12 12.10
N ALA A 57 13.96 -8.72 13.25
CA ALA A 57 13.03 -8.73 14.37
C ALA A 57 12.81 -7.35 15.04
N ILE A 58 13.73 -6.40 14.84
CA ILE A 58 13.66 -5.08 15.49
C ILE A 58 12.79 -4.09 14.67
N PRO A 59 13.04 -3.83 13.37
CA PRO A 59 12.26 -2.88 12.58
C PRO A 59 10.79 -3.29 12.40
N TYR A 60 10.49 -4.60 12.40
CA TYR A 60 9.13 -5.12 12.25
C TYR A 60 8.39 -5.28 13.60
N GLU A 61 8.96 -4.74 14.69
CA GLU A 61 8.45 -4.82 16.07
C GLU A 61 8.17 -6.24 16.62
N SER A 62 8.71 -7.30 16.00
CA SER A 62 8.50 -8.65 16.51
C SER A 62 9.33 -8.95 17.76
N GLU A 63 10.36 -8.14 18.04
CA GLU A 63 11.18 -8.23 19.25
C GLU A 63 11.48 -6.84 19.85
N ARG A 64 10.98 -6.57 21.05
CA ARG A 64 11.23 -5.33 21.79
C ARG A 64 12.33 -5.52 22.83
N TYR A 65 13.09 -4.46 23.08
CA TYR A 65 14.11 -4.44 24.11
C TYR A 65 13.49 -4.63 25.50
N ASP A 66 13.96 -5.63 26.23
CA ASP A 66 13.58 -5.86 27.63
C ASP A 66 14.56 -5.13 28.55
N SER A 67 14.14 -3.97 29.08
CA SER A 67 14.98 -3.13 29.93
C SER A 67 15.35 -3.78 31.26
N GLN A 68 14.47 -4.63 31.82
CA GLN A 68 14.76 -5.36 33.06
C GLN A 68 15.82 -6.42 32.80
N LEU A 69 15.68 -7.18 31.71
CA LEU A 69 16.68 -8.17 31.31
C LEU A 69 18.01 -7.51 30.94
N GLY A 70 17.97 -6.39 30.23
CA GLY A 70 19.16 -5.62 29.87
C GLY A 70 19.94 -5.10 31.05
N TYR A 71 19.25 -4.70 32.12
CA TYR A 71 19.88 -4.29 33.37
C TYR A 71 20.62 -5.45 34.06
N VAL A 72 20.05 -6.65 34.05
CA VAL A 72 20.61 -7.82 34.76
C VAL A 72 21.54 -8.69 33.90
N ASN A 73 21.46 -8.58 32.56
CA ASN A 73 22.30 -9.31 31.60
C ASN A 73 22.95 -8.33 30.61
N PRO A 74 24.19 -7.87 30.90
CA PRO A 74 24.94 -6.99 30.00
C PRO A 74 25.22 -7.57 28.61
N LYS A 75 25.26 -8.90 28.47
CA LYS A 75 25.47 -9.54 27.16
C LYS A 75 24.24 -9.42 26.28
N TYR A 76 23.04 -9.56 26.87
CA TYR A 76 21.78 -9.31 26.17
C TYR A 76 21.70 -7.84 25.72
N HIS A 77 21.99 -6.89 26.63
CA HIS A 77 21.99 -5.47 26.27
C HIS A 77 22.95 -5.19 25.10
N ARG A 78 24.20 -5.66 25.19
CA ARG A 78 25.19 -5.45 24.14
C ARG A 78 24.78 -6.08 22.81
N TRP A 79 24.26 -7.30 22.83
CA TRP A 79 23.79 -7.99 21.64
C TRP A 79 22.64 -7.22 20.96
N TYR A 80 21.63 -6.81 21.75
CA TYR A 80 20.49 -6.07 21.23
C TYR A 80 20.90 -4.69 20.70
N ASP A 81 21.72 -3.95 21.45
CA ASP A 81 22.21 -2.62 21.02
C ASP A 81 23.06 -2.73 19.74
N THR A 82 23.84 -3.80 19.58
CA THR A 82 24.58 -4.04 18.33
C THR A 82 23.63 -4.22 17.14
N ARG A 83 22.57 -5.02 17.29
CA ARG A 83 21.54 -5.20 16.24
C ARG A 83 20.82 -3.89 15.94
N ARG A 84 20.47 -3.14 16.99
CA ARG A 84 19.83 -1.83 16.89
C ARG A 84 20.69 -0.84 16.11
N VAL A 85 21.95 -0.65 16.50
CA VAL A 85 22.87 0.28 15.81
C VAL A 85 23.08 -0.14 14.35
N MET A 86 23.26 -1.44 14.10
CA MET A 86 23.51 -1.95 12.75
C MET A 86 22.31 -1.74 11.83
N SER A 87 21.10 -2.13 12.28
CA SER A 87 19.86 -1.96 11.51
C SER A 87 19.51 -0.49 11.29
N PHE A 88 19.60 0.34 12.33
CA PHE A 88 19.37 1.78 12.24
C PHE A 88 20.36 2.44 11.26
N THR A 89 21.65 2.15 11.40
CA THR A 89 22.69 2.73 10.53
C THR A 89 22.50 2.31 9.08
N ALA A 90 22.21 1.03 8.81
CA ALA A 90 21.93 0.56 7.46
C ALA A 90 20.75 1.32 6.82
N MET A 91 19.64 1.46 7.56
CA MET A 91 18.47 2.20 7.07
C MET A 91 18.76 3.69 6.89
N ALA A 92 19.34 4.35 7.89
CA ALA A 92 19.71 5.76 7.85
C ALA A 92 20.67 6.06 6.69
N LEU A 93 21.69 5.22 6.50
CA LEU A 93 22.65 5.39 5.40
C LEU A 93 22.03 5.14 4.02
N SER A 94 20.97 4.33 3.94
CA SER A 94 20.24 4.13 2.69
C SER A 94 19.47 5.38 2.25
N LEU A 95 19.09 6.27 3.18
CA LEU A 95 18.37 7.50 2.86
C LEU A 95 19.30 8.57 2.28
N ASP A 96 18.78 9.37 1.33
CA ASP A 96 19.39 10.64 0.94
C ASP A 96 19.31 11.68 2.08
N MET A 97 20.02 12.80 1.92
CA MET A 97 20.10 13.83 2.98
C MET A 97 18.73 14.44 3.31
N ASN A 98 17.90 14.72 2.31
CA ASN A 98 16.60 15.34 2.51
C ASN A 98 15.67 14.43 3.32
N LEU A 99 15.66 13.13 3.02
CA LEU A 99 14.87 12.14 3.76
C LEU A 99 15.37 11.95 5.19
N ARG A 100 16.69 12.07 5.45
CA ARG A 100 17.21 12.00 6.82
C ARG A 100 16.74 13.18 7.66
N ASP A 101 16.79 14.38 7.09
CA ASP A 101 16.30 15.60 7.75
C ASP A 101 14.80 15.51 8.00
N LEU A 102 14.03 15.11 6.98
CA LEU A 102 12.59 14.95 7.04
C LEU A 102 12.17 13.93 8.13
N PHE A 103 12.84 12.80 8.19
CA PHE A 103 12.57 11.76 9.19
C PHE A 103 13.29 12.01 10.52
N LYS A 104 13.99 13.14 10.68
CA LYS A 104 14.69 13.52 11.90
C LYS A 104 15.55 12.37 12.43
N VAL A 105 16.36 11.78 11.55
CA VAL A 105 17.16 10.57 11.84
C VAL A 105 18.06 10.80 13.05
N ASP A 106 18.72 11.95 13.14
CA ASP A 106 19.63 12.24 14.26
C ASP A 106 18.93 12.28 15.63
N GLU A 107 17.65 12.67 15.67
CA GLU A 107 16.86 12.68 16.92
C GLU A 107 16.52 11.25 17.39
N LEU A 108 16.49 10.27 16.48
CA LEU A 108 16.16 8.88 16.82
C LEU A 108 17.36 8.07 17.29
N ARG A 109 18.59 8.49 16.97
CA ARG A 109 19.79 7.65 17.03
C ARG A 109 20.04 6.98 18.38
N GLU A 110 19.71 7.64 19.47
CA GLU A 110 20.00 7.14 20.83
C GLU A 110 18.87 6.26 21.40
N GLU A 111 17.70 6.22 20.74
CA GLU A 111 16.55 5.45 21.19
C GLU A 111 16.76 3.95 20.97
N MET A 112 16.26 3.12 21.91
CA MET A 112 16.29 1.66 21.77
C MET A 112 15.38 1.19 20.63
N GLU A 113 14.25 1.87 20.43
CA GLU A 113 13.31 1.64 19.33
C GLU A 113 13.70 2.38 18.02
N ALA A 114 14.89 2.97 17.91
CA ALA A 114 15.28 3.76 16.74
C ALA A 114 15.01 3.07 15.38
N PRO A 115 15.31 1.75 15.20
CA PRO A 115 15.03 1.08 13.94
C PRO A 115 13.54 0.99 13.60
N SER A 116 12.67 0.65 14.55
CA SER A 116 11.22 0.54 14.30
C SER A 116 10.60 1.92 14.08
N LEU A 117 10.99 2.92 14.87
CA LEU A 117 10.53 4.30 14.70
C LEU A 117 10.91 4.86 13.32
N LEU A 118 12.14 4.59 12.85
CA LEU A 118 12.58 5.01 11.52
C LEU A 118 11.84 4.25 10.42
N TRP A 119 11.64 2.93 10.58
CA TRP A 119 10.85 2.12 9.67
C TRP A 119 9.44 2.68 9.50
N ASP A 120 8.75 2.97 10.61
CA ASP A 120 7.38 3.49 10.59
C ASP A 120 7.31 4.86 9.91
N ARG A 121 8.26 5.77 10.18
CA ARG A 121 8.33 7.06 9.48
C ARG A 121 8.50 6.89 7.98
N ILE A 122 9.39 5.99 7.57
CA ILE A 122 9.62 5.66 6.16
C ILE A 122 8.32 5.11 5.55
N VAL A 123 7.73 4.10 6.17
CA VAL A 123 6.51 3.47 5.65
C VAL A 123 5.40 4.50 5.55
N ALA A 124 5.08 5.20 6.63
CA ALA A 124 4.01 6.19 6.66
C ALA A 124 4.18 7.28 5.61
N TYR A 125 5.41 7.77 5.38
CA TYR A 125 5.67 8.79 4.37
C TYR A 125 5.40 8.28 2.94
N PHE A 126 5.98 7.14 2.57
CA PHE A 126 5.86 6.62 1.21
C PHE A 126 4.53 5.90 0.95
N THR A 127 3.82 5.51 2.01
CA THR A 127 2.43 5.02 1.93
C THR A 127 1.41 6.10 2.29
N ARG A 128 1.81 7.36 2.45
CA ARG A 128 0.86 8.45 2.39
C ARG A 128 0.35 8.51 0.95
N GLY A 129 -0.94 8.74 0.75
CA GLY A 129 -1.43 9.15 -0.57
C GLY A 129 -0.76 10.47 -0.99
N ASP A 130 -1.21 11.06 -2.08
CA ASP A 130 -0.89 12.46 -2.45
C ASP A 130 -1.40 13.52 -1.42
N GLY A 131 -1.86 13.10 -0.24
CA GLY A 131 -2.47 13.95 0.77
C GLY A 131 -3.95 14.20 0.53
N ILE A 132 -4.52 13.68 -0.57
CA ILE A 132 -5.96 13.72 -0.83
C ILE A 132 -6.61 12.56 -0.06
N ASN A 133 -7.70 12.86 0.65
CA ASN A 133 -8.45 11.82 1.35
C ASN A 133 -9.19 10.95 0.30
N PRO A 134 -8.87 9.64 0.21
CA PRO A 134 -9.47 8.72 -0.77
C PRO A 134 -10.99 8.59 -0.62
N ASP A 135 -11.55 8.82 0.56
CA ASP A 135 -13.00 8.72 0.82
C ASP A 135 -13.80 9.74 -0.01
N TYR A 136 -13.26 10.96 -0.20
CA TYR A 136 -13.90 11.95 -1.04
C TYR A 136 -13.92 11.53 -2.50
N ILE A 137 -12.81 10.95 -2.99
CA ILE A 137 -12.71 10.48 -4.37
C ILE A 137 -13.64 9.26 -4.58
N LEU A 138 -13.68 8.34 -3.62
CA LEU A 138 -14.61 7.20 -3.66
C LEU A 138 -16.06 7.68 -3.71
N ARG A 139 -16.43 8.65 -2.88
CA ARG A 139 -17.78 9.24 -2.90
C ARG A 139 -18.10 9.85 -4.27
N ASP A 140 -17.17 10.62 -4.85
CA ASP A 140 -17.37 11.24 -6.16
C ASP A 140 -17.48 10.18 -7.27
N LEU A 141 -16.73 9.08 -7.15
CA LEU A 141 -16.79 7.93 -8.06
C LEU A 141 -18.12 7.17 -7.93
N LEU A 142 -18.58 6.88 -6.71
CA LEU A 142 -19.86 6.19 -6.47
C LEU A 142 -21.07 7.02 -6.96
N ASN A 143 -20.99 8.35 -6.85
CA ASN A 143 -22.03 9.27 -7.31
C ASN A 143 -21.90 9.65 -8.80
N ARG A 144 -20.91 9.08 -9.51
CA ARG A 144 -20.70 9.37 -10.93
C ARG A 144 -21.69 8.58 -11.77
N GLU A 145 -22.85 9.17 -12.00
CA GLU A 145 -23.87 8.65 -12.94
C GLU A 145 -23.63 9.18 -14.35
N LEU A 146 -24.05 8.42 -15.38
CA LEU A 146 -24.12 8.92 -16.76
C LEU A 146 -25.10 10.10 -16.82
N LYS A 147 -24.68 11.25 -17.34
CA LYS A 147 -25.55 12.44 -17.41
C LYS A 147 -26.38 12.44 -18.70
N PRO A 148 -27.61 13.01 -18.67
CA PRO A 148 -28.39 13.23 -19.89
C PRO A 148 -27.61 14.05 -20.92
N GLY A 149 -27.48 13.54 -22.15
CA GLY A 149 -26.75 14.19 -23.24
C GLY A 149 -25.23 14.01 -23.23
N GLU A 150 -24.68 13.36 -22.21
CA GLU A 150 -23.28 12.93 -22.18
C GLU A 150 -23.11 11.62 -22.97
N THR A 151 -22.00 11.49 -23.70
CA THR A 151 -21.71 10.24 -24.41
C THR A 151 -21.10 9.20 -23.48
N VAL A 152 -21.26 7.92 -23.81
CA VAL A 152 -20.63 6.82 -23.04
C VAL A 152 -19.11 7.02 -22.92
N ASP A 153 -18.45 7.51 -23.97
CA ASP A 153 -17.01 7.72 -23.96
C ASP A 153 -16.57 8.84 -23.00
N GLN A 154 -17.33 9.94 -22.94
CA GLN A 154 -17.08 11.02 -21.97
C GLN A 154 -17.27 10.52 -20.53
N TYR A 155 -18.34 9.75 -20.31
CA TYR A 155 -18.64 9.15 -19.02
C TYR A 155 -17.54 8.21 -18.52
N VAL A 156 -17.12 7.27 -19.37
CA VAL A 156 -16.05 6.32 -19.06
C VAL A 156 -14.74 7.05 -18.78
N THR A 157 -14.38 8.05 -19.60
CA THR A 157 -13.15 8.84 -19.41
C THR A 157 -13.10 9.54 -18.05
N VAL A 158 -14.19 10.18 -17.63
CA VAL A 158 -14.26 10.84 -16.31
C VAL A 158 -14.17 9.82 -15.17
N SER A 159 -14.85 8.68 -15.31
CA SER A 159 -14.80 7.60 -14.32
C SER A 159 -13.39 7.02 -14.18
N GLU A 160 -12.68 6.81 -15.30
CA GLU A 160 -11.29 6.36 -15.31
C GLU A 160 -10.35 7.35 -14.61
N GLU A 161 -10.54 8.65 -14.84
CA GLU A 161 -9.75 9.68 -14.17
C GLU A 161 -9.98 9.68 -12.64
N LEU A 162 -11.22 9.47 -12.19
CA LEU A 162 -11.53 9.32 -10.76
C LEU A 162 -10.87 8.07 -10.17
N VAL A 163 -10.93 6.93 -10.84
CA VAL A 163 -10.25 5.70 -10.41
C VAL A 163 -8.74 5.89 -10.36
N ARG A 164 -8.17 6.59 -11.35
CA ARG A 164 -6.73 6.92 -11.37
C ARG A 164 -6.34 7.74 -10.13
N ARG A 165 -7.11 8.78 -9.81
CA ARG A 165 -6.88 9.60 -8.60
C ARG A 165 -7.08 8.81 -7.32
N TYR A 166 -8.11 7.97 -7.27
CA TYR A 166 -8.38 7.11 -6.12
C TYR A 166 -7.19 6.19 -5.83
N LYS A 167 -6.62 5.56 -6.86
CA LYS A 167 -5.41 4.74 -6.75
C LYS A 167 -4.19 5.54 -6.30
N GLN A 168 -4.04 6.79 -6.77
CA GLN A 168 -2.95 7.69 -6.33
C GLN A 168 -3.07 8.08 -4.84
N ALA A 169 -4.30 8.22 -4.36
CA ALA A 169 -4.63 8.43 -2.95
C ALA A 169 -4.57 7.13 -2.10
N ASN A 170 -4.01 6.04 -2.63
CA ASN A 170 -3.94 4.69 -2.03
C ASN A 170 -5.29 3.99 -1.84
N GLY A 171 -6.30 4.37 -2.61
CA GLY A 171 -7.52 3.60 -2.75
C GLY A 171 -7.29 2.29 -3.51
N GLY A 172 -7.77 1.18 -2.95
CA GLY A 172 -7.81 -0.12 -3.64
C GLY A 172 -9.11 -0.23 -4.44
N MET A 173 -9.00 -0.47 -5.75
CA MET A 173 -10.15 -0.80 -6.59
C MET A 173 -9.71 -1.75 -7.70
N ASP A 174 -10.35 -2.91 -7.72
CA ASP A 174 -10.16 -3.93 -8.75
C ASP A 174 -10.87 -3.52 -10.05
N GLU A 175 -10.42 -4.11 -11.16
CA GLU A 175 -10.99 -3.79 -12.47
C GLU A 175 -12.49 -4.16 -12.55
N TRP A 176 -12.89 -5.29 -11.97
CA TRP A 176 -14.27 -5.75 -12.01
C TRP A 176 -15.22 -4.87 -11.19
N GLU A 177 -14.72 -4.27 -10.10
CA GLU A 177 -15.49 -3.33 -9.27
C GLU A 177 -15.79 -2.07 -10.08
N HIS A 178 -14.77 -1.51 -10.73
CA HIS A 178 -14.91 -0.37 -11.62
C HIS A 178 -15.85 -0.68 -12.80
N ALA A 179 -15.66 -1.82 -13.45
CA ALA A 179 -16.48 -2.25 -14.57
C ALA A 179 -17.95 -2.45 -14.20
N SER A 180 -18.21 -3.02 -13.02
CA SER A 180 -19.57 -3.19 -12.49
C SER A 180 -20.20 -1.83 -12.16
N LEU A 181 -19.43 -0.93 -11.52
CA LEU A 181 -19.89 0.42 -11.20
C LEU A 181 -20.30 1.20 -12.46
N LEU A 182 -19.51 1.11 -13.53
CA LEU A 182 -19.81 1.79 -14.80
C LEU A 182 -21.21 1.43 -15.34
N ILE A 183 -21.57 0.14 -15.28
CA ILE A 183 -22.87 -0.36 -15.75
C ILE A 183 -23.98 0.01 -14.77
N SER A 184 -23.79 -0.22 -13.47
CA SER A 184 -24.80 0.10 -12.45
C SER A 184 -25.15 1.59 -12.40
N SER A 185 -24.15 2.47 -12.46
CA SER A 185 -24.36 3.93 -12.46
C SER A 185 -24.92 4.48 -13.77
N SER A 186 -25.15 3.62 -14.78
CA SER A 186 -25.85 3.96 -16.02
C SER A 186 -27.34 3.57 -16.01
N GLN A 187 -27.85 2.96 -14.94
CA GLN A 187 -29.22 2.43 -14.84
C GLN A 187 -30.31 3.44 -15.19
N ARG A 188 -30.07 4.73 -14.91
CA ARG A 188 -31.02 5.81 -15.22
C ARG A 188 -31.27 5.97 -16.72
N ASP A 189 -30.23 5.80 -17.54
CA ASP A 189 -30.28 5.95 -19.00
C ASP A 189 -30.40 4.60 -19.73
N PHE A 190 -29.84 3.53 -19.15
CA PHE A 190 -29.79 2.19 -19.72
C PHE A 190 -30.29 1.14 -18.72
N ARG A 191 -31.56 1.27 -18.33
CA ARG A 191 -32.20 0.39 -17.33
C ARG A 191 -32.10 -1.09 -17.68
N GLU A 192 -32.44 -1.46 -18.91
CA GLU A 192 -32.41 -2.86 -19.36
C GLU A 192 -31.00 -3.46 -19.26
N LEU A 193 -29.96 -2.67 -19.58
CA LEU A 193 -28.58 -3.12 -19.47
C LEU A 193 -28.19 -3.37 -18.01
N ALA A 194 -28.58 -2.49 -17.09
CA ALA A 194 -28.29 -2.65 -15.67
C ALA A 194 -29.01 -3.88 -15.06
N GLU A 195 -30.24 -4.16 -15.51
CA GLU A 195 -31.00 -5.35 -15.11
C GLU A 195 -30.33 -6.63 -15.64
N GLN A 196 -29.97 -6.68 -16.93
CA GLN A 196 -29.22 -7.79 -17.52
C GLN A 196 -27.87 -8.03 -16.83
N HIS A 197 -27.19 -6.95 -16.45
CA HIS A 197 -25.93 -7.03 -15.71
C HIS A 197 -26.13 -7.61 -14.31
N THR A 198 -27.17 -7.19 -13.61
CA THR A 198 -27.53 -7.72 -12.29
C THR A 198 -27.77 -9.23 -12.35
N GLU A 199 -28.51 -9.69 -13.37
CA GLU A 199 -28.71 -11.12 -13.60
C GLU A 199 -27.40 -11.84 -13.95
N TRP A 200 -26.57 -11.25 -14.81
CA TRP A 200 -25.27 -11.83 -15.19
C TRP A 200 -24.37 -12.02 -13.97
N CYS A 201 -24.30 -11.02 -13.08
CA CYS A 201 -23.57 -11.05 -11.82
C CYS A 201 -24.07 -12.11 -10.80
N SER A 202 -25.27 -12.65 -10.99
CA SER A 202 -25.81 -13.75 -10.17
C SER A 202 -25.43 -15.14 -10.71
N LYS A 203 -25.08 -15.23 -11.99
CA LYS A 203 -24.83 -16.49 -12.71
C LYS A 203 -23.36 -16.71 -13.08
N ASN A 204 -22.53 -15.68 -12.98
CA ASN A 204 -21.14 -15.71 -13.44
C ASN A 204 -20.19 -15.18 -12.36
N ASP A 205 -18.91 -15.56 -12.47
CA ASP A 205 -17.86 -14.97 -11.65
C ASP A 205 -17.62 -13.51 -12.05
N ARG A 206 -17.86 -12.60 -11.10
CA ARG A 206 -17.76 -11.15 -11.31
C ARG A 206 -16.34 -10.71 -11.61
N HIS A 207 -15.33 -11.44 -11.12
CA HIS A 207 -13.92 -11.13 -11.37
C HIS A 207 -13.52 -11.28 -12.84
N THR A 208 -14.35 -11.93 -13.66
CA THR A 208 -14.14 -12.03 -15.12
C THR A 208 -14.57 -10.79 -15.90
N LEU A 209 -15.28 -9.85 -15.26
CA LEU A 209 -15.75 -8.64 -15.91
C LEU A 209 -14.60 -7.64 -16.08
N THR A 210 -14.26 -7.36 -17.34
CA THR A 210 -13.27 -6.32 -17.66
C THR A 210 -13.94 -4.97 -17.90
N ARG A 211 -13.15 -3.90 -17.75
CA ARG A 211 -13.60 -2.55 -18.12
C ARG A 211 -13.96 -2.46 -19.60
N ALA A 212 -13.19 -3.14 -20.46
CA ALA A 212 -13.45 -3.16 -21.90
C ALA A 212 -14.81 -3.79 -22.23
N ASP A 213 -15.20 -4.85 -21.52
CA ASP A 213 -16.51 -5.48 -21.67
C ASP A 213 -17.64 -4.54 -21.23
N ALA A 214 -17.48 -3.84 -20.10
CA ALA A 214 -18.46 -2.87 -19.62
C ALA A 214 -18.65 -1.71 -20.62
N THR A 215 -17.55 -1.11 -21.09
CA THR A 215 -17.61 -0.04 -22.09
C THR A 215 -18.24 -0.52 -23.40
N ARG A 216 -17.93 -1.73 -23.87
CA ARG A 216 -18.55 -2.31 -25.07
C ARG A 216 -20.06 -2.43 -24.90
N ARG A 217 -20.53 -2.98 -23.77
CA ARG A 217 -21.96 -3.14 -23.48
C ARG A 217 -22.69 -1.79 -23.44
N LEU A 218 -22.07 -0.78 -22.81
CA LEU A 218 -22.61 0.58 -22.76
C LEU A 218 -22.72 1.22 -24.14
N ARG A 219 -21.68 1.10 -24.99
CA ARG A 219 -21.71 1.61 -26.37
C ARG A 219 -22.79 0.93 -27.22
N GLN A 220 -23.01 -0.37 -27.04
CA GLN A 220 -24.09 -1.10 -27.72
C GLN A 220 -25.47 -0.56 -27.30
N ALA A 221 -25.67 -0.30 -26.01
CA ALA A 221 -26.91 0.30 -25.51
C ALA A 221 -27.12 1.73 -26.03
N GLU A 222 -26.06 2.55 -26.09
CA GLU A 222 -26.11 3.90 -26.66
C GLU A 222 -26.48 3.87 -28.14
N GLN A 223 -25.89 2.98 -28.93
CA GLN A 223 -26.22 2.81 -30.35
C GLN A 223 -27.66 2.34 -30.56
N ALA A 224 -28.12 1.36 -29.77
CA ALA A 224 -29.50 0.89 -29.81
C ALA A 224 -30.50 2.03 -29.52
N ARG A 225 -30.21 2.87 -28.52
CA ARG A 225 -31.02 4.06 -28.19
C ARG A 225 -31.07 5.04 -29.36
N LEU A 226 -29.92 5.33 -29.99
CA LEU A 226 -29.85 6.23 -31.15
C LEU A 226 -30.64 5.70 -32.36
N GLN A 227 -30.61 4.38 -32.60
CA GLN A 227 -31.39 3.74 -33.66
C GLN A 227 -32.90 3.89 -33.40
N VAL A 228 -33.36 3.61 -32.18
CA VAL A 228 -34.77 3.78 -31.80
C VAL A 228 -35.21 5.24 -31.95
N ALA A 229 -34.39 6.19 -31.50
CA ALA A 229 -34.67 7.62 -31.65
C ALA A 229 -34.76 8.04 -33.14
N SER A 230 -33.90 7.50 -34.01
CA SER A 230 -33.95 7.77 -35.45
C SER A 230 -35.21 7.23 -36.13
N LEU A 231 -35.72 6.08 -35.67
CA LEU A 231 -36.95 5.47 -36.19
C LEU A 231 -38.21 6.19 -35.69
N GLN A 232 -38.18 6.76 -34.48
CA GLN A 232 -39.29 7.54 -33.92
C GLN A 232 -39.30 9.01 -34.39
N GLY A 233 -38.17 9.52 -34.88
CA GLY A 233 -38.01 10.89 -35.40
C GLY A 233 -38.38 11.10 -36.87
N SER A 234 -38.98 10.11 -37.54
CA SER A 234 -39.51 10.25 -38.89
C SER A 234 -41.02 10.50 -38.84
N PRO A 235 -41.52 11.75 -38.76
CA PRO A 235 -42.91 12.02 -39.08
C PRO A 235 -43.10 11.83 -40.58
N GLU A 236 -44.14 11.08 -40.95
CA GLU A 236 -44.69 11.06 -42.29
C GLU A 236 -44.94 12.50 -42.76
N THR A 237 -44.19 12.98 -43.76
CA THR A 237 -44.68 13.54 -45.04
C THR A 237 -43.53 14.09 -45.88
#